data_AF-A0A0J0YG56-F1
#
_entry.id   AF-A0A0J0YG56-F1
#
_cell.length_a   1.000
_cell.length_b   1.000
_cell.length_c   1.000
_cell.angle_alpha   90.00
_cell.angle_beta   90.00
_cell.angle_gamma   90.00
#
_symmetry.space_group_name_H-M   'P 1'
#
loop_
_entity.id
_entity.type
_entity.pdbx_description
1 polymer ?
#
loop_
_entity_poly.entity_id
_entity_poly.type
_entity_poly.pdbx_seq_one_letter_code
_entity_poly.pdbx_strand_id
1 'polypeptide(L)'
;MAFPIATFAQDLTTVPLQEITPPIVECGTSGERYFGDLAIEYSIDSKGTVVVCTLYLATVLVGIHSLTATDPIYQFDLKSGESTTSGSLSIFLNFSPSISTLKADLTYTAKANNTSFPFKGDLVGWYVYE
;
A
#
# COMPACT_ATOMS: atom_id res chain seq x y z
N MET A 1 -41.61 -37.19 -10.40
CA MET A 1 -41.51 -35.82 -9.86
C MET A 1 -40.03 -35.56 -9.63
N ALA A 2 -39.43 -34.67 -10.41
CA ALA A 2 -37.99 -34.37 -10.36
C ALA A 2 -37.81 -32.97 -9.79
N PHE A 3 -37.01 -32.85 -8.72
CA PHE A 3 -36.60 -31.57 -8.16
C PHE A 3 -35.34 -31.10 -8.91
N PRO A 4 -35.28 -29.85 -9.39
CA PRO A 4 -34.05 -29.32 -9.95
C PRO A 4 -33.08 -29.00 -8.82
N ILE A 5 -31.94 -29.70 -8.80
CA ILE A 5 -30.77 -29.34 -7.99
C ILE A 5 -30.14 -28.13 -8.69
N ALA A 6 -30.30 -26.95 -8.08
CA ALA A 6 -29.52 -25.78 -8.46
C ALA A 6 -28.13 -25.92 -7.83
N THR A 7 -27.14 -26.22 -8.66
CA THR A 7 -25.72 -26.15 -8.32
C THR A 7 -25.37 -24.69 -8.04
N PHE A 8 -24.97 -24.37 -6.80
CA PHE A 8 -24.33 -23.10 -6.48
C PHE A 8 -22.94 -23.11 -7.10
N ALA A 9 -22.77 -22.42 -8.24
CA ALA A 9 -21.46 -22.02 -8.69
C ALA A 9 -20.89 -21.08 -7.63
N GLN A 10 -19.75 -21.47 -7.02
CA GLN A 10 -18.98 -20.55 -6.20
C GLN A 10 -18.47 -19.45 -7.14
N ASP A 11 -19.12 -18.30 -7.05
CA ASP A 11 -18.71 -17.08 -7.73
C ASP A 11 -17.32 -16.72 -7.20
N LEU A 12 -16.29 -17.04 -7.98
CA LEU A 12 -14.93 -16.51 -7.83
C LEU A 12 -15.00 -15.01 -8.14
N THR A 13 -15.61 -14.26 -7.23
CA THR A 13 -15.55 -12.80 -7.24
C THR A 13 -14.11 -12.43 -6.93
N THR A 14 -13.31 -12.27 -7.98
CA THR A 14 -12.08 -11.49 -7.91
C THR A 14 -12.45 -10.16 -7.27
N VAL A 15 -12.00 -9.96 -6.04
CA VAL A 15 -12.14 -8.70 -5.31
C VAL A 15 -11.70 -7.58 -6.26
N PRO A 16 -12.57 -6.62 -6.61
CA PRO A 16 -12.20 -5.58 -7.54
C PRO A 16 -11.02 -4.81 -6.95
N LEU A 17 -9.90 -4.78 -7.68
CA LEU A 17 -8.78 -3.91 -7.37
C LEU A 17 -9.31 -2.48 -7.28
N GLN A 18 -9.22 -1.87 -6.10
CA GLN A 18 -9.63 -0.49 -5.91
C GLN A 18 -8.62 0.40 -6.64
N GLU A 19 -8.98 0.91 -7.82
CA GLU A 19 -8.20 1.92 -8.52
C GLU A 19 -8.29 3.24 -7.75
N ILE A 20 -7.29 3.49 -6.91
CA ILE A 20 -7.13 4.77 -6.23
C ILE A 20 -6.23 5.63 -7.13
N THR A 21 -6.73 6.78 -7.61
CA THR A 21 -5.86 7.75 -8.28
C THR A 21 -4.94 8.36 -7.22
N PRO A 22 -3.61 8.15 -7.28
CA PRO A 22 -2.68 8.75 -6.34
C PRO A 22 -2.70 10.28 -6.51
N PRO A 23 -2.70 11.08 -5.43
CA PRO A 23 -2.48 12.51 -5.53
C PRO A 23 -1.04 12.77 -5.99
N ILE A 24 -0.88 13.87 -6.71
CA ILE A 24 0.42 14.45 -7.02
C ILE A 24 0.66 15.58 -6.02
N VAL A 25 1.78 15.53 -5.29
CA VAL A 25 2.13 16.48 -4.23
C VAL A 25 3.49 17.11 -4.47
N GLU A 26 3.81 18.16 -3.71
CA GLU A 26 5.13 18.79 -3.70
C GLU A 26 6.12 18.01 -2.82
N CYS A 27 7.43 18.16 -3.07
CA CYS A 27 8.46 17.65 -2.17
C CYS A 27 8.32 18.25 -0.75
N GLY A 28 8.77 17.51 0.27
CA GLY A 28 8.58 17.91 1.66
C GLY A 28 7.17 17.65 2.22
N THR A 29 6.27 17.07 1.42
CA THR A 29 4.92 16.72 1.86
C THR A 29 4.90 15.37 2.59
N SER A 30 4.05 15.28 3.61
CA SER A 30 3.68 14.03 4.27
C SER A 30 2.21 13.70 4.05
N GLY A 31 1.85 12.43 4.21
CA GLY A 31 0.48 11.97 4.09
C GLY A 31 0.31 10.53 4.56
N GLU A 32 -0.92 10.03 4.46
CA GLU A 32 -1.28 8.70 4.96
C GLU A 32 -2.30 8.00 4.06
N ARG A 33 -2.27 6.66 4.11
CA ARG A 33 -3.21 5.76 3.42
C ARG A 33 -3.67 4.66 4.35
N TYR A 34 -4.97 4.38 4.31
CA TYR A 34 -5.61 3.37 5.14
C TYR A 34 -6.08 2.19 4.30
N PHE A 35 -5.82 0.98 4.79
CA PHE A 35 -6.21 -0.30 4.22
C PHE A 35 -6.80 -1.17 5.35
N GLY A 36 -8.07 -0.95 5.68
CA GLY A 36 -8.67 -1.53 6.88
C GLY A 36 -7.96 -1.02 8.15
N ASP A 37 -7.35 -1.92 8.91
CA ASP A 37 -6.60 -1.59 10.14
C ASP A 37 -5.12 -1.27 9.89
N LEU A 38 -4.66 -1.37 8.63
CA LEU A 38 -3.32 -0.95 8.22
C LEU A 38 -3.33 0.53 7.85
N ALA A 39 -2.44 1.32 8.45
CA ALA A 39 -2.13 2.67 8.03
C ALA A 39 -0.68 2.74 7.55
N ILE A 40 -0.47 3.36 6.38
CA ILE A 40 0.84 3.64 5.82
C ILE A 40 0.99 5.16 5.76
N GLU A 41 1.78 5.69 6.68
CA GLU A 41 2.22 7.09 6.66
C GLU A 41 3.48 7.19 5.82
N TYR A 42 3.58 8.25 5.02
CA TYR A 42 4.76 8.57 4.23
C TYR A 42 5.18 10.02 4.45
N SER A 43 6.49 10.26 4.42
CA SER A 43 7.09 11.59 4.41
C SER A 43 8.12 11.67 3.30
N ILE A 44 7.90 12.57 2.36
CA ILE A 44 8.83 12.86 1.27
C ILE A 44 9.80 13.93 1.78
N ASP A 45 11.11 13.73 1.60
CA ASP A 45 12.10 14.74 1.98
C ASP A 45 11.96 16.01 1.12
N SER A 46 12.60 17.10 1.56
CA SER A 46 12.53 18.39 0.84
C SER A 46 13.11 18.33 -0.57
N LYS A 47 13.94 17.33 -0.87
CA LYS A 47 14.55 17.12 -2.19
C LYS A 47 13.77 16.14 -3.07
N GLY A 48 12.76 15.45 -2.54
CA GLY A 48 12.04 14.39 -3.24
C GLY A 48 12.85 13.13 -3.53
N THR A 49 14.01 12.95 -2.90
CA THR A 49 14.95 11.84 -3.13
C THR A 49 14.83 10.72 -2.11
N VAL A 50 14.20 11.00 -0.96
CA VAL A 50 14.06 10.05 0.15
C VAL A 50 12.61 10.04 0.60
N VAL A 51 12.06 8.84 0.82
CA VAL A 51 10.71 8.66 1.35
C VAL A 51 10.76 7.77 2.57
N VAL A 52 10.37 8.34 3.72
CA VAL A 52 10.24 7.57 4.96
C VAL A 52 8.82 7.04 5.05
N CYS A 53 8.68 5.72 5.19
CA CYS A 53 7.41 5.03 5.35
C CYS A 53 7.29 4.51 6.78
N THR A 54 6.17 4.81 7.43
CA THR A 54 5.83 4.34 8.76
C THR A 54 4.55 3.51 8.67
N LEU A 55 4.58 2.28 9.17
CA LEU A 55 3.48 1.34 9.09
C LEU A 55 2.88 1.13 10.47
N TYR A 56 1.57 1.27 10.56
CA TYR A 56 0.77 0.95 11.74
C TYR A 56 -0.23 -0.14 11.41
N LEU A 57 -0.36 -1.13 12.29
CA LEU A 57 -1.33 -2.20 12.16
C LEU A 57 -2.18 -2.25 13.43
N ALA A 58 -3.48 -2.03 13.29
CA ALA A 58 -4.40 -1.83 14.40
C ALA A 58 -3.92 -0.77 15.39
N THR A 59 -3.47 0.39 14.87
CA THR A 59 -2.90 1.54 15.61
C THR A 59 -1.56 1.29 16.32
N VAL A 60 -0.96 0.10 16.16
CA VAL A 60 0.35 -0.23 16.72
C VAL A 60 1.41 0.00 15.65
N LEU A 61 2.47 0.74 16.00
CA LEU A 61 3.64 0.91 15.14
C LEU A 61 4.31 -0.46 14.91
N VAL A 62 4.41 -0.88 13.66
CA VAL A 62 4.96 -2.20 13.28
C VAL A 62 6.18 -2.12 12.36
N GLY A 63 6.44 -1.00 11.71
CA GLY A 63 7.62 -0.83 10.87
C GLY A 63 7.90 0.63 10.52
N ILE A 64 9.18 0.96 10.37
CA ILE A 64 9.66 2.23 9.82
C ILE A 64 10.78 1.90 8.84
N HIS A 65 10.69 2.38 7.61
CA HIS A 65 11.74 2.19 6.62
C HIS A 65 11.94 3.44 5.75
N SER A 66 13.19 3.70 5.38
CA SER A 66 13.55 4.81 4.49
C SER A 66 13.86 4.27 3.11
N LEU A 67 13.04 4.62 2.13
CA LEU A 67 13.24 4.28 0.73
C LEU A 67 14.13 5.34 0.05
N THR A 68 15.12 4.88 -0.70
CA THR A 68 16.12 5.73 -1.39
C THR A 68 16.42 5.17 -2.78
N ALA A 69 17.19 5.89 -3.60
CA ALA A 69 17.65 5.39 -4.90
C ALA A 69 18.47 4.08 -4.78
N THR A 70 19.21 3.91 -3.69
CA THR A 70 20.06 2.73 -3.44
C THR A 70 19.35 1.60 -2.71
N ASP A 71 18.27 1.93 -1.99
CA ASP A 71 17.42 0.97 -1.31
C ASP A 71 15.95 1.27 -1.66
N PRO A 72 15.51 0.89 -2.89
CA PRO A 72 14.26 1.37 -3.43
C PRO A 72 13.05 0.52 -3.03
N ILE A 73 13.25 -0.61 -2.35
CA ILE A 73 12.19 -1.57 -2.05
C ILE A 73 12.29 -1.98 -0.58
N TYR A 74 11.20 -1.79 0.16
CA TYR A 74 11.02 -2.30 1.51
C TYR A 74 10.05 -3.48 1.46
N GLN A 75 10.54 -4.69 1.73
CA GLN A 75 9.72 -5.89 1.89
C GLN A 75 9.39 -6.08 3.37
N PHE A 76 8.14 -6.43 3.67
CA PHE A 76 7.70 -6.62 5.04
C PHE A 76 6.71 -7.76 5.18
N ASP A 77 6.75 -8.39 6.36
CA ASP A 77 5.77 -9.34 6.87
C ASP A 77 5.52 -8.98 8.33
N LEU A 78 4.37 -8.36 8.59
CA LEU A 78 4.04 -7.67 9.83
C LEU A 78 2.83 -8.32 10.47
N LYS A 79 2.88 -8.45 11.80
CA LYS A 79 1.81 -9.03 12.60
C LYS A 79 1.58 -8.21 13.86
N SER A 80 0.33 -7.91 14.14
CA SER A 80 -0.11 -7.23 15.37
C SER A 80 -1.38 -7.91 15.87
N GLY A 81 -1.25 -8.69 16.95
CA GLY A 81 -2.32 -9.55 17.44
C GLY A 81 -2.75 -10.59 16.40
N GLU A 82 -4.00 -10.47 15.94
CA GLU A 82 -4.61 -11.35 14.92
C GLU A 82 -4.57 -10.74 13.51
N SER A 83 -4.23 -9.45 13.37
CA SER A 83 -4.06 -8.83 12.05
C SER A 83 -2.68 -9.16 11.50
N THR A 84 -2.62 -9.47 10.21
CA THR A 84 -1.38 -9.68 9.47
C THR A 84 -1.38 -8.85 8.19
N THR A 85 -0.21 -8.33 7.82
CA THR A 85 0.00 -7.72 6.51
C THR A 85 1.37 -8.09 5.98
N SER A 86 1.43 -8.46 4.72
CA SER A 86 2.67 -8.75 4.02
C SER A 86 2.67 -8.05 2.67
N GLY A 87 3.85 -7.66 2.20
CA GLY A 87 3.96 -6.94 0.96
C GLY A 87 5.28 -6.21 0.78
N SER A 88 5.24 -5.21 -0.10
CA SER A 88 6.35 -4.33 -0.38
C SER A 88 5.90 -2.90 -0.63
N LEU A 89 6.75 -1.96 -0.22
CA LEU A 89 6.72 -0.57 -0.64
C LEU A 89 7.90 -0.29 -1.55
N SER A 90 7.66 0.40 -2.66
CA SER A 90 8.70 0.67 -3.66
C SER A 90 8.69 2.13 -4.08
N ILE A 91 9.87 2.74 -4.15
CA ILE A 91 10.06 4.10 -4.68
C ILE A 91 10.58 4.04 -6.12
N PHE A 92 10.02 4.88 -6.98
CA PHE A 92 10.51 5.11 -8.34
C PHE A 92 10.82 6.59 -8.47
N LEU A 93 12.11 6.92 -8.50
CA LEU A 93 12.59 8.29 -8.64
C LEU A 93 12.76 8.63 -10.12
N ASN A 94 12.00 9.62 -10.57
CA ASN A 94 12.11 10.22 -11.90
C ASN A 94 12.27 11.74 -11.76
N PHE A 95 13.14 12.32 -12.57
CA PHE A 95 13.35 13.77 -12.62
C PHE A 95 12.30 14.46 -13.50
N SER A 96 11.97 15.70 -13.17
CA SER A 96 11.06 16.55 -13.95
C SER A 96 11.49 16.58 -15.43
N PRO A 97 10.55 16.41 -16.39
CA PRO A 97 9.10 16.53 -16.26
C PRO A 97 8.35 15.24 -15.86
N SER A 98 9.06 14.17 -15.50
CA SER A 98 8.46 12.90 -15.11
C SER A 98 8.11 12.85 -13.62
N ILE A 99 7.07 12.08 -13.28
CA ILE A 99 6.58 11.93 -11.90
C ILE A 99 7.34 10.80 -11.20
N SER A 100 7.87 11.10 -10.01
CA SER A 100 8.32 10.10 -9.04
C SER A 100 7.13 9.51 -8.30
N THR A 101 7.18 8.23 -7.94
CA THR A 101 6.04 7.55 -7.31
C THR A 101 6.46 6.66 -6.14
N LEU A 102 5.64 6.64 -5.10
CA LEU A 102 5.66 5.63 -4.05
C LEU A 102 4.54 4.62 -4.35
N LYS A 103 4.91 3.34 -4.49
CA LYS A 103 3.97 2.25 -4.80
C LYS A 103 3.87 1.28 -3.63
N ALA A 104 2.71 0.65 -3.51
CA ALA A 104 2.50 -0.47 -2.62
C ALA A 104 1.99 -1.68 -3.39
N ASP A 105 2.51 -2.85 -3.04
CA ASP A 105 1.99 -4.16 -3.42
C ASP A 105 1.90 -5.00 -2.15
N LEU A 106 0.69 -5.12 -1.61
CA LEU A 106 0.45 -5.69 -0.29
C LEU A 106 -0.79 -6.56 -0.25
N THR A 107 -0.81 -7.47 0.70
CA THR A 107 -1.98 -8.22 1.12
C THR A 107 -2.20 -7.95 2.60
N TYR A 108 -3.38 -7.43 2.93
CA TYR A 108 -3.82 -7.17 4.29
C TYR A 108 -4.88 -8.20 4.69
N THR A 109 -4.76 -8.82 5.86
CA THR A 109 -5.78 -9.73 6.40
C THR A 109 -6.42 -9.11 7.63
N ALA A 110 -7.73 -8.85 7.55
CA ALA A 110 -8.47 -8.22 8.62
C ALA A 110 -8.75 -9.19 9.78
N LYS A 111 -8.53 -8.71 11.01
CA LYS A 111 -8.78 -9.46 12.24
C LYS A 111 -10.24 -9.90 12.40
N ALA A 112 -11.19 -9.04 12.03
CA ALA A 112 -12.61 -9.28 12.34
C ALA A 112 -13.23 -10.47 11.59
N ASN A 113 -12.69 -10.86 10.44
CA ASN A 113 -13.31 -11.85 9.55
C ASN A 113 -12.31 -12.70 8.73
N ASN A 114 -11.00 -12.63 9.03
CA ASN A 114 -9.93 -13.30 8.28
C ASN A 114 -10.00 -13.07 6.76
N THR A 115 -10.60 -11.95 6.33
CA THR A 115 -10.69 -11.63 4.91
C THR A 115 -9.41 -10.94 4.49
N SER A 116 -8.77 -11.46 3.45
CA SER A 116 -7.58 -10.88 2.85
C SER A 116 -7.95 -9.96 1.70
N PHE A 117 -7.38 -8.75 1.70
CA PHE A 117 -7.57 -7.73 0.69
C PHE A 117 -6.22 -7.43 0.04
N PRO A 118 -6.01 -7.84 -1.22
CA PRO A 118 -4.84 -7.43 -1.97
C PRO A 118 -4.98 -5.97 -2.43
N PHE A 119 -3.91 -5.20 -2.32
CA PHE A 119 -3.79 -3.87 -2.89
C PHE A 119 -2.51 -3.76 -3.70
N LYS A 120 -2.63 -3.26 -4.92
CA LYS A 120 -1.49 -2.95 -5.78
C LYS A 120 -1.75 -1.63 -6.49
N GLY A 121 -0.90 -0.64 -6.22
CA GLY A 121 -1.06 0.67 -6.81
C GLY A 121 -0.11 1.71 -6.28
N ASP A 122 -0.29 2.93 -6.77
CA ASP A 122 0.49 4.09 -6.38
C ASP A 122 -0.16 4.72 -5.14
N LEU A 123 0.64 5.00 -4.11
CA LEU A 123 0.17 5.69 -2.89
C LEU A 123 0.14 7.22 -3.08
N VAL A 124 1.18 7.74 -3.75
CA VAL A 124 1.42 9.16 -4.01
C VAL A 124 2.44 9.33 -5.14
N GLY A 125 2.33 10.43 -5.89
CA GLY A 125 3.35 10.89 -6.83
C GLY A 125 3.85 12.30 -6.52
N TRP A 126 5.05 12.65 -6.98
CA TRP A 126 5.63 14.00 -6.83
C TRP A 126 6.63 14.30 -7.96
N TYR A 127 6.98 15.58 -8.13
CA TYR A 127 8.04 16.00 -9.05
C TYR A 127 9.34 16.22 -8.29
N VAL A 128 10.44 15.69 -8.81
CA VAL A 128 11.80 16.00 -8.33
C VAL A 128 12.38 17.06 -9.26
N TYR A 129 12.68 18.24 -8.69
CA TYR A 129 13.31 19.35 -9.38
C TYR A 129 14.82 19.37 -9.06
N GLU A 130 15.66 19.47 -10.09
CA GLU A 130 17.10 19.72 -9.93
C GLU A 130 17.40 21.17 -9.51
#